data_AF-A0A402D0K9-F1
#
_entry.id   AF-A0A402D0K9-F1
#
_cell.length_a   1.000
_cell.length_b   1.000
_cell.length_c   1.000
_cell.angle_alpha   90.00
_cell.angle_beta   90.00
_cell.angle_gamma   90.00
#
_symmetry.space_group_name_H-M   'P 1'
#
loop_
_entity.id
_entity.type
_entity.pdbx_description
1 polymer ?
#
loop_
_entity_poly.entity_id
_entity_poly.type
_entity_poly.pdbx_seq_one_letter_code
_entity_poly.pdbx_strand_id
1 'polypeptide(L)'
;MVSDTQIVARTRDLIGHAPIAKRADIAQIRREMQKQRRDIQEITVWSVRQAEPLHCWTITLPGRVAQAVVSPHGERVAWLLDAPDVKRDSGPASAEITLWTSGLDGRGLREIGVIDFPQNSPYPEVNWSPDARMLSFTQGGALWVTAAT
;
A
#
# COMPACT_ATOMS: atom_id res chain seq x y z
N MET A 1 2.51 -22.64 18.53
CA MET A 1 1.28 -21.94 18.95
C MET A 1 0.83 -21.14 17.74
N VAL A 2 -0.28 -21.50 17.10
CA VAL A 2 -0.79 -20.77 15.94
C VAL A 2 -1.42 -19.49 16.47
N SER A 3 -1.02 -18.33 15.95
CA SER A 3 -1.62 -17.05 16.35
C SER A 3 -3.05 -17.00 15.84
N ASP A 4 -4.04 -16.88 16.73
CA ASP A 4 -5.48 -16.78 16.42
C ASP A 4 -5.89 -15.37 15.91
N THR A 5 -4.93 -14.61 15.37
CA THR A 5 -5.12 -13.21 14.97
C THR A 5 -5.07 -13.10 13.45
N GLN A 6 -6.09 -12.49 12.86
CA GLN A 6 -6.14 -12.16 11.43
C GLN A 6 -6.00 -10.64 11.26
N ILE A 7 -5.11 -10.22 10.38
CA ILE A 7 -4.91 -8.81 10.05
C ILE A 7 -5.49 -8.55 8.67
N VAL A 8 -6.36 -7.54 8.56
CA VAL A 8 -7.03 -7.14 7.32
C VAL A 8 -6.72 -5.68 7.03
N ALA A 9 -6.11 -5.42 5.88
CA ALA A 9 -5.95 -4.06 5.35
C ALA A 9 -7.04 -3.82 4.30
N ARG A 10 -7.75 -2.69 4.41
CA ARG A 10 -8.80 -2.28 3.45
C ARG A 10 -8.69 -0.80 3.12
N THR A 11 -8.96 -0.45 1.88
CA THR A 11 -9.18 0.95 1.50
C THR A 11 -10.57 1.35 1.96
N ARG A 12 -10.70 2.49 2.65
CA ARG A 12 -12.00 2.94 3.17
C ARG A 12 -12.83 3.52 2.04
N ASP A 13 -13.92 2.84 1.68
CA ASP A 13 -14.95 3.39 0.79
C ASP A 13 -15.77 4.45 1.53
N LEU A 14 -15.23 5.66 1.70
CA LEU A 14 -16.03 6.79 2.18
C LEU A 14 -16.91 7.28 1.03
N ILE A 15 -18.21 6.96 1.05
CA ILE A 15 -19.24 7.60 0.23
C ILE A 15 -19.42 9.04 0.75
N GLY A 16 -18.45 9.91 0.48
CA GLY A 16 -18.57 11.33 0.79
C GLY A 16 -19.42 12.03 -0.26
N HIS A 17 -20.53 12.64 0.16
CA HIS A 17 -21.34 13.55 -0.65
C HIS A 17 -20.47 14.74 -1.10
N ALA A 18 -20.43 14.98 -2.41
CA ALA A 18 -19.70 16.12 -2.97
C ALA A 18 -20.41 17.43 -2.60
N PRO A 19 -19.69 18.49 -2.19
CA PRO A 19 -20.29 19.81 -2.02
C PRO A 19 -20.78 20.36 -3.38
N ILE A 20 -21.84 21.18 -3.34
CA ILE A 20 -22.44 21.79 -4.52
C ILE A 20 -21.48 22.86 -5.07
N ALA A 21 -20.73 22.53 -6.12
CA ALA A 21 -19.83 23.43 -6.84
C ALA A 21 -20.15 23.43 -8.35
N LYS A 22 -19.59 24.36 -9.14
CA LYS A 22 -19.83 24.41 -10.60
C LYS A 22 -19.28 23.15 -11.29
N ARG A 23 -19.86 22.74 -12.43
CA ARG A 23 -19.55 21.47 -13.13
C ARG A 23 -18.05 21.22 -13.39
N ALA A 24 -17.27 22.25 -13.75
CA ALA A 24 -15.82 22.12 -13.95
C ALA A 24 -15.06 21.87 -12.64
N ASP A 25 -15.49 22.56 -11.56
CA ASP A 25 -14.93 22.39 -10.22
C ASP A 25 -15.30 21.03 -9.63
N ILE A 26 -16.51 20.50 -9.90
CA ILE A 26 -16.91 19.16 -9.45
C ILE A 26 -15.95 18.10 -10.00
N ALA A 27 -15.57 18.16 -11.27
CA ALA A 27 -14.67 17.16 -11.85
C ALA A 27 -13.29 17.18 -11.20
N GLN A 28 -12.74 18.37 -10.94
CA GLN A 28 -11.45 18.55 -10.28
C GLN A 28 -11.51 18.15 -8.79
N ILE A 29 -12.52 18.61 -8.05
CA ILE A 29 -12.76 18.25 -6.65
C ILE A 29 -12.97 16.74 -6.53
N ARG A 30 -13.71 16.12 -7.45
CA ARG A 30 -13.94 14.67 -7.44
C ARG A 30 -12.66 13.90 -7.71
N ARG A 31 -11.80 14.35 -8.64
CA ARG A 31 -10.49 13.73 -8.88
C ARG A 31 -9.58 13.87 -7.66
N GLU A 32 -9.52 15.05 -7.06
CA GLU A 32 -8.69 15.30 -5.87
C GLU A 32 -9.18 14.47 -4.68
N MET A 33 -10.49 14.44 -4.41
CA MET A 33 -11.07 13.59 -3.38
C MET A 33 -10.86 12.09 -3.68
N GLN A 34 -10.94 11.68 -4.94
CA GLN A 34 -10.72 10.29 -5.33
C GLN A 34 -9.24 9.90 -5.19
N LYS A 35 -8.32 10.83 -5.45
CA LYS A 35 -6.88 10.66 -5.22
C LYS A 35 -6.59 10.52 -3.72
N GLN A 36 -7.03 11.50 -2.91
CA GLN A 36 -6.90 11.44 -1.45
C GLN A 36 -7.53 10.18 -0.83
N ARG A 37 -8.66 9.69 -1.36
CA ARG A 37 -9.29 8.44 -0.90
C ARG A 37 -8.47 7.18 -1.23
N ARG A 38 -7.71 7.17 -2.34
CA ARG A 38 -6.84 6.04 -2.70
C ARG A 38 -5.57 5.98 -1.86
N ASP A 39 -5.17 7.13 -1.33
CA ASP A 39 -3.98 7.32 -0.52
C ASP A 39 -4.24 6.99 0.97
N ILE A 40 -5.49 6.86 1.40
CA ILE A 40 -5.85 6.50 2.78
C ILE A 40 -6.19 5.01 2.88
N GLN A 41 -5.48 4.29 3.75
CA GLN A 41 -5.74 2.90 4.07
C GLN A 41 -6.20 2.74 5.51
N GLU A 42 -7.15 1.84 5.72
CA GLU A 42 -7.57 1.41 7.04
C GLU A 42 -7.01 0.01 7.30
N ILE A 43 -6.19 -0.13 8.34
CA ILE A 43 -5.74 -1.43 8.83
C ILE A 43 -6.58 -1.80 10.04
N THR A 44 -7.12 -3.02 10.02
CA THR A 44 -7.90 -3.57 11.12
C THR A 44 -7.34 -4.93 11.56
N VAL A 45 -7.17 -5.12 12.86
CA VAL A 45 -6.72 -6.39 13.46
C VAL A 45 -7.91 -7.05 14.10
N TRP A 46 -8.10 -8.32 13.82
CA TRP A 46 -9.22 -9.12 14.28
C TRP A 46 -8.73 -10.35 15.04
N SER A 47 -9.46 -10.72 16.08
CA SER A 47 -9.36 -12.06 16.66
C SER A 47 -10.32 -12.97 15.92
N VAL A 48 -9.89 -14.17 15.54
CA VAL A 48 -10.81 -15.17 14.95
C VAL A 48 -11.90 -15.58 15.94
N ARG A 49 -11.71 -15.31 17.24
CA ARG A 49 -12.66 -15.64 18.32
C ARG A 49 -13.65 -14.53 18.65
N GLN A 50 -13.45 -13.31 18.14
CA GLN A 50 -14.25 -12.14 18.49
C GLN A 50 -14.82 -11.50 17.23
N ALA A 51 -16.07 -11.07 17.30
CA ALA A 51 -16.76 -10.41 16.20
C ALA A 51 -16.44 -8.90 16.10
N GLU A 52 -15.56 -8.39 16.96
CA GLU A 52 -15.13 -6.98 16.98
C GLU A 52 -13.64 -6.85 16.68
N PRO A 53 -13.22 -5.76 16.04
CA PRO A 53 -11.81 -5.52 15.77
C PRO A 53 -11.05 -5.21 17.05
N LEU A 54 -9.92 -5.87 17.26
CA LEU A 54 -9.00 -5.60 18.37
C LEU A 54 -8.36 -4.21 18.23
N HIS A 55 -8.00 -3.84 16.99
CA HIS A 55 -7.40 -2.55 16.68
C HIS A 55 -7.83 -2.07 15.29
N CYS A 56 -7.88 -0.75 15.12
CA CYS A 56 -8.15 -0.09 13.86
C CYS A 56 -7.27 1.16 13.74
N TRP A 57 -6.53 1.28 12.64
CA TRP A 57 -5.70 2.44 12.32
C TRP A 57 -6.02 2.96 10.93
N THR A 58 -5.89 4.28 10.77
CA THR A 58 -5.93 4.95 9.47
C THR A 58 -4.54 5.44 9.12
N ILE A 59 -4.05 5.04 7.94
CA ILE A 59 -2.70 5.33 7.46
C ILE A 59 -2.84 6.12 6.16
N THR A 60 -2.16 7.27 6.09
CA THR A 60 -2.04 8.04 4.85
C THR A 60 -0.73 7.66 4.16
N LEU A 61 -0.84 7.18 2.92
CA LEU A 61 0.26 6.75 2.08
C LEU A 61 0.49 7.79 0.98
N PRO A 62 1.72 7.92 0.45
CA PRO A 62 2.06 8.89 -0.57
C PRO A 62 1.57 8.53 -1.97
N GLY A 63 0.87 7.40 -2.13
CA GLY A 63 0.34 6.95 -3.41
C GLY A 63 -0.64 5.80 -3.25
N ARG A 64 -1.17 5.37 -4.40
CA ARG A 64 -2.16 4.31 -4.47
C ARG A 64 -1.53 2.97 -4.14
N VAL A 65 -2.17 2.21 -3.24
CA VAL A 65 -1.71 0.88 -2.87
C VAL A 65 -1.97 -0.13 -4.00
N ALA A 66 -0.89 -0.77 -4.44
CA ALA A 66 -0.91 -1.96 -5.27
C ALA A 66 -0.91 -3.24 -4.42
N GLN A 67 -0.12 -3.27 -3.35
CA GLN A 67 -0.03 -4.42 -2.44
C GLN A 67 0.30 -3.96 -1.02
N ALA A 68 -0.23 -4.68 -0.03
CA ALA A 68 0.16 -4.55 1.38
C ALA A 68 0.48 -5.94 1.93
N VAL A 69 1.65 -6.10 2.56
CA VAL A 69 2.12 -7.38 3.12
C VAL A 69 2.55 -7.19 4.56
N VAL A 70 1.88 -7.91 5.46
CA VAL A 70 2.16 -7.84 6.89
C VAL A 70 3.36 -8.73 7.24
N SER A 71 4.25 -8.23 8.09
CA SER A 71 5.39 -9.00 8.60
C SER A 71 4.94 -10.23 9.41
N PRO A 72 5.74 -11.30 9.50
CA PRO A 72 5.35 -12.55 10.17
C PRO A 72 4.91 -12.40 11.63
N HIS A 73 5.43 -11.38 12.33
CA HIS A 73 5.10 -11.09 13.73
C HIS A 73 3.99 -10.04 13.88
N GLY A 74 3.44 -9.52 12.77
CA GLY A 74 2.34 -8.56 12.80
C GLY A 74 2.74 -7.13 13.18
N GLU A 75 4.02 -6.81 13.30
CA GLU A 75 4.45 -5.50 13.81
C GLU A 75 4.62 -4.44 12.71
N ARG A 76 4.91 -4.88 11.49
CA ARG A 76 5.22 -4.03 10.34
C ARG A 76 4.41 -4.41 9.11
N VAL A 77 4.31 -3.46 8.19
CA VAL A 77 3.69 -3.61 6.88
C VAL A 77 4.65 -3.12 5.81
N ALA A 78 4.79 -3.93 4.75
CA ALA A 78 5.42 -3.53 3.50
C ALA A 78 4.33 -3.12 2.53
N TRP A 79 4.53 -1.99 1.86
CA TRP A 79 3.58 -1.43 0.91
C TRP A 79 4.23 -1.32 -0.46
N LEU A 80 3.54 -1.80 -1.48
CA LEU A 80 3.81 -1.41 -2.86
C LEU A 80 2.84 -0.33 -3.26
N LEU A 81 3.36 0.83 -3.65
CA LEU A 81 2.58 1.96 -4.10
C LEU A 81 2.87 2.25 -5.57
N ASP A 82 1.82 2.48 -6.37
CA ASP A 82 1.96 3.03 -7.71
C ASP A 82 2.76 4.34 -7.61
N ALA A 83 3.82 4.49 -8.41
CA ALA A 83 4.55 5.75 -8.45
C ALA A 83 3.59 6.89 -8.87
N PRO A 84 3.60 8.04 -8.18
CA PRO A 84 2.63 9.10 -8.42
C PRO A 84 2.80 9.66 -9.84
N ASP A 85 1.78 9.43 -10.68
CA ASP A 85 1.58 9.97 -12.04
C ASP A 85 2.86 10.53 -12.71
N VAL A 86 3.83 9.66 -12.98
CA VAL A 86 4.83 9.96 -14.00
C VAL A 86 4.05 10.07 -15.30
N LYS A 87 3.90 11.29 -15.82
CA LYS A 87 3.27 11.56 -17.12
C LYS A 87 3.83 10.54 -18.10
N ARG A 88 2.98 9.60 -18.55
CA ARG A 88 3.30 8.62 -19.60
C ARG A 88 3.39 9.31 -20.97
N ASP A 89 3.98 10.49 -21.01
CA ASP A 89 4.20 11.29 -22.20
C ASP A 89 5.57 10.85 -22.76
N SER A 90 5.56 9.72 -23.46
CA SER A 90 6.63 9.25 -24.38
C SER A 90 7.85 8.51 -23.76
N GLY A 91 7.66 7.24 -23.35
CA GLY A 91 8.68 6.16 -23.24
C GLY A 91 9.11 5.73 -21.83
N PRO A 92 9.74 4.55 -21.61
CA PRO A 92 9.67 3.27 -22.35
C PRO A 92 8.57 2.34 -21.77
N ALA A 93 8.54 1.07 -22.20
CA ALA A 93 7.56 0.05 -21.80
C ALA A 93 7.66 -0.41 -20.33
N SER A 94 8.01 0.46 -19.38
CA SER A 94 8.17 0.14 -17.95
C SER A 94 7.27 1.02 -17.07
N ALA A 95 6.88 0.47 -15.92
CA ALA A 95 6.16 1.15 -14.86
C ALA A 95 7.01 1.10 -13.59
N GLU A 96 6.82 2.09 -12.72
CA GLU A 96 7.51 2.24 -11.46
C GLU A 96 6.55 2.00 -10.30
N ILE A 97 7.02 1.23 -9.32
CA ILE A 97 6.37 1.06 -8.02
C ILE A 97 7.38 1.43 -6.96
N THR A 98 6.92 2.12 -5.92
CA THR A 98 7.74 2.40 -4.75
C THR A 98 7.43 1.38 -3.65
N LEU A 99 8.48 0.88 -3.01
CA LEU A 99 8.41 -0.05 -1.88
C LEU A 99 8.60 0.75 -0.59
N TRP A 100 7.62 0.66 0.29
CA TRP A 100 7.59 1.37 1.57
C TRP A 100 7.47 0.40 2.74
N THR A 101 7.91 0.85 3.92
CA THR A 101 7.70 0.13 5.18
C THR A 101 7.12 1.06 6.23
N SER A 102 6.29 0.52 7.11
CA SER A 102 5.81 1.21 8.31
C SER A 102 5.57 0.19 9.44
N GLY A 103 5.37 0.69 10.66
CA GLY A 103 4.66 -0.06 11.70
C GLY A 103 3.22 -0.34 11.29
N LEU A 104 2.58 -1.30 11.97
CA LEU A 104 1.17 -1.66 11.73
C LEU A 104 0.20 -0.49 11.94
N ASP A 105 0.57 0.46 12.79
CA ASP A 105 -0.17 1.70 13.07
C ASP A 105 0.20 2.87 12.13
N GLY A 106 1.06 2.62 11.13
CA GLY A 106 1.53 3.62 10.19
C GLY A 106 2.74 4.44 10.66
N ARG A 107 3.21 4.29 11.90
CA ARG A 107 4.40 5.02 12.36
C ARG A 107 5.65 4.55 11.62
N GLY A 108 6.60 5.47 11.43
CA GLY A 108 7.86 5.17 10.75
C GLY A 108 7.71 4.87 9.25
N LEU A 109 6.62 5.34 8.62
CA LEU A 109 6.41 5.22 7.19
C LEU A 109 7.57 5.84 6.40
N ARG A 110 8.16 5.06 5.51
CA ARG A 110 9.25 5.53 4.63
C ARG A 110 9.40 4.64 3.40
N GLU A 111 9.99 5.21 2.37
CA GLU A 111 10.43 4.50 1.17
C GLU A 111 11.72 3.75 1.47
N ILE A 112 11.85 2.54 0.92
CA ILE A 112 13.06 1.71 1.03
C ILE A 112 13.57 1.24 -0.34
N GLY A 113 12.85 1.56 -1.42
CA GLY A 113 13.31 1.29 -2.78
C GLY A 113 12.26 1.58 -3.85
N VAL A 114 12.72 1.56 -5.10
CA VAL A 114 11.89 1.67 -6.30
C VAL A 114 12.09 0.39 -7.12
N ILE A 115 10.98 -0.15 -7.63
CA ILE A 115 10.95 -1.36 -8.44
C ILE A 115 10.46 -1.00 -9.83
N ASP A 116 11.37 -1.13 -10.80
CA ASP A 116 11.05 -1.02 -12.21
C ASP A 116 10.52 -2.37 -12.73
N PHE A 117 9.37 -2.36 -13.38
CA PHE A 117 8.83 -3.57 -14.00
C PHE A 117 8.24 -3.26 -15.38
N PRO A 118 8.27 -4.22 -16.33
CA PRO A 118 7.69 -4.00 -17.64
C PRO A 118 6.18 -3.73 -17.53
N GLN A 119 5.68 -2.74 -18.27
CA GLN A 119 4.26 -2.51 -18.48
C GLN A 119 3.65 -3.81 -19.03
N ASN A 120 2.55 -4.26 -18.40
CA ASN A 120 1.87 -5.54 -18.65
C ASN A 120 2.48 -6.78 -17.97
N SER A 121 3.49 -6.63 -17.11
CA SER A 121 3.88 -7.70 -16.17
C SER A 121 2.99 -7.67 -14.93
N PRO A 122 2.79 -8.82 -14.24
CA PRO A 122 2.15 -8.82 -12.93
C PRO A 122 2.93 -7.94 -11.94
N TYR A 123 2.24 -7.43 -10.93
CA TYR A 123 2.88 -6.74 -9.82
C TYR A 123 3.95 -7.65 -9.17
N PRO A 124 5.10 -7.09 -8.78
CA PRO A 124 6.14 -7.88 -8.14
C PRO A 124 5.62 -8.43 -6.81
N GLU A 125 5.90 -9.69 -6.52
CA GLU A 125 5.54 -10.28 -5.23
C GLU A 125 6.55 -9.87 -4.17
N VAL A 126 6.09 -9.22 -3.10
CA VAL A 126 6.92 -8.88 -1.94
C VAL A 126 6.70 -9.88 -0.82
N ASN A 127 7.79 -10.39 -0.25
CA ASN A 127 7.76 -11.32 0.87
C ASN A 127 8.72 -10.87 1.98
N TRP A 128 8.28 -11.02 3.23
CA TRP A 128 9.12 -10.79 4.40
C TRP A 128 9.99 -12.02 4.70
N SER A 129 11.21 -11.78 5.18
CA SER A 129 11.98 -12.83 5.85
C SER A 129 11.29 -13.26 7.16
N PRO A 130 11.49 -14.50 7.64
CA PRO A 130 10.86 -14.99 8.87
C PRO A 130 11.17 -14.14 10.13
N ASP A 131 12.34 -13.50 10.17
CA ASP A 131 12.77 -12.60 11.25
C ASP A 131 12.32 -11.14 11.05
N ALA A 132 11.53 -10.87 9.99
CA ALA A 132 11.06 -9.56 9.57
C ALA A 132 12.18 -8.52 9.32
N ARG A 133 13.43 -8.92 9.10
CA ARG A 133 14.52 -7.95 8.86
C ARG A 133 14.73 -7.61 7.40
N MET A 134 14.33 -8.50 6.50
CA MET A 134 14.54 -8.38 5.07
C MET A 134 13.22 -8.51 4.31
N LEU A 135 13.21 -7.95 3.11
CA LEU A 135 12.16 -8.10 2.12
C LEU A 135 12.77 -8.66 0.84
N SER A 136 12.11 -9.65 0.24
CA SER A 136 12.45 -10.16 -1.08
C SER A 136 11.38 -9.79 -2.10
N PHE A 137 11.79 -9.43 -3.31
CA PHE A 137 10.88 -9.10 -4.40
C PHE A 137 11.46 -9.46 -5.77
N THR A 138 10.59 -9.66 -6.76
CA THR A 138 11.01 -9.96 -8.13
C THR A 138 11.18 -8.69 -8.94
N GLN A 139 12.31 -8.53 -9.62
CA GLN A 139 12.56 -7.41 -10.54
C GLN A 139 13.41 -7.88 -11.72
N GLY A 140 12.97 -7.60 -12.94
CA GLY A 140 13.71 -7.95 -14.16
C GLY A 140 13.99 -9.45 -14.34
N GLY A 141 13.12 -10.33 -13.80
CA GLY A 141 13.32 -11.78 -13.84
C GLY A 141 14.30 -12.33 -12.79
N ALA A 142 14.79 -11.48 -11.88
CA ALA A 142 15.64 -11.88 -10.76
C ALA A 142 14.92 -11.68 -9.41
N LEU A 143 15.37 -12.41 -8.40
CA LEU A 143 14.97 -12.21 -7.01
C LEU A 143 15.95 -11.24 -6.34
N TRP A 144 15.41 -10.17 -5.78
CA TRP A 144 16.15 -9.15 -5.04
C TRP A 144 15.82 -9.24 -3.55
N VAL A 145 16.76 -8.79 -2.71
CA VAL A 145 16.59 -8.71 -1.26
C VAL A 145 17.06 -7.35 -0.79
N THR A 146 16.28 -6.72 0.09
CA THR A 146 16.63 -5.45 0.73
C THR A 146 16.33 -5.50 2.23
N ALA A 147 17.00 -4.66 2.99
CA ALA A 147 16.66 -4.46 4.40
C ALA A 147 15.32 -3.75 4.53
N ALA A 148 14.51 -4.17 5.51
CA ALA A 148 13.25 -3.50 5.85
C ALA A 148 13.46 -2.34 6.86
N THR A 149 14.71 -2.02 7.16
CA THR A 149 15.18 -1.10 8.22
C THR A 149 15.88 0.13 7.67
#